data_AF-A0AA37ICA1-F1
#
_entry.id   AF-A0AA37ICA1-F1
#
_cell.length_a   1.000
_cell.length_b   1.000
_cell.length_c   1.000
_cell.angle_alpha   90.00
_cell.angle_beta   90.00
_cell.angle_gamma   90.00
#
_symmetry.space_group_name_H-M   'P 1'
#
loop_
_entity.id
_entity.type
_entity.pdbx_description
1 polymer ?
#
loop_
_entity_poly.entity_id
_entity_poly.type
_entity_poly.pdbx_seq_one_letter_code
_entity_poly.pdbx_strand_id
1 'polypeptide(L)'
;MDFTDNKGEAVASGNGLGNADRANALRRTQHAVRAAITAVTLVNPQSTEELSKREQSARDFTHSVQGRIVIALHQYLYSQGVFVLRSDLSKALAQPEQQQFLARLADEFEITNRAVRLAADIGSISLAEKQKAMTALYEIEAKCADAHGDRSALESAAVSLQKSIRAWPGQPRFIGLAILAFIGCGALYARSYPFGLTLLAIAVLLGASRLRAFERSKREVLARIIQANGQFESLVTDEISQRPVFSKGEDRAKVKATALGVISAITATTALIFGVQRGAADVSQSARQQASANSSGQSAPAATLRANEPMPAFEWLIGKAPSAVVDDPRFRAAFSRVGPKEWRRISERLDVSDASGIQLKNGFYFAEGCKAHFCGSDIAAFAIDASTGKGDVLYRKTFDQPLGKSITRTFSWANMPSSATPLAPWAALNNM
;
A
#
# COMPACT_ATOMS: atom_id res chain seq x y z
N MET A 1 -20.62 102.83 -0.72
CA MET A 1 -20.66 102.63 -2.17
C MET A 1 -19.70 101.49 -2.46
N ASP A 2 -20.17 100.26 -2.25
CA ASP A 2 -20.83 99.36 -3.23
C ASP A 2 -19.80 98.55 -4.02
N PHE A 3 -19.63 97.25 -3.73
CA PHE A 3 -20.32 96.07 -4.31
C PHE A 3 -19.72 95.60 -5.65
N THR A 4 -19.04 94.44 -5.67
CA THR A 4 -19.41 93.25 -6.50
C THR A 4 -18.40 92.08 -6.41
N ASP A 5 -18.99 90.88 -6.50
CA ASP A 5 -18.49 89.50 -6.51
C ASP A 5 -17.28 89.14 -7.40
N ASN A 6 -16.53 88.09 -7.00
CA ASN A 6 -16.42 86.91 -7.87
C ASN A 6 -16.01 85.60 -7.16
N LYS A 7 -16.78 84.55 -7.49
CA LYS A 7 -16.63 83.12 -7.16
C LYS A 7 -15.52 82.45 -8.00
N GLY A 8 -15.00 81.32 -7.50
CA GLY A 8 -14.29 80.29 -8.29
C GLY A 8 -13.81 79.15 -7.38
N GLU A 9 -14.66 78.18 -7.03
CA GLU A 9 -14.79 76.86 -7.68
C GLU A 9 -13.91 75.79 -7.01
N ALA A 10 -14.49 75.11 -6.01
CA ALA A 10 -13.92 73.91 -5.40
C ALA A 10 -14.21 72.71 -6.31
N VAL A 11 -13.17 72.21 -6.98
CA VAL A 11 -13.21 70.94 -7.70
C VAL A 11 -13.24 69.80 -6.67
N ALA A 12 -14.41 69.21 -6.47
CA ALA A 12 -14.59 68.00 -5.68
C ALA A 12 -13.95 66.81 -6.42
N SER A 13 -12.90 66.24 -5.82
CA SER A 13 -12.19 65.05 -6.32
C SER A 13 -13.02 63.79 -6.06
N GLY A 14 -13.68 63.29 -7.10
CA GLY A 14 -14.50 62.07 -7.11
C GLY A 14 -13.71 60.77 -7.21
N ASN A 15 -12.81 60.48 -6.26
CA ASN A 15 -12.00 59.24 -6.25
C ASN A 15 -12.32 58.27 -5.09
N GLY A 16 -13.38 58.51 -4.31
CA GLY A 16 -13.69 57.73 -3.09
C GLY A 16 -14.52 56.45 -3.30
N LEU A 17 -15.45 56.43 -4.25
CA LEU A 17 -16.42 55.32 -4.37
C LEU A 17 -15.81 54.04 -4.99
N GLY A 18 -14.93 54.15 -5.99
CA GLY A 18 -14.38 52.98 -6.69
C GLY A 18 -13.48 52.08 -5.81
N ASN A 19 -12.84 52.65 -4.79
CA ASN A 19 -11.97 51.89 -3.89
C ASN A 19 -12.75 51.11 -2.83
N ALA A 20 -13.89 51.64 -2.37
CA ALA A 20 -14.75 50.95 -1.40
C ALA A 20 -15.45 49.75 -2.03
N ASP A 21 -15.94 49.89 -3.26
CA ASP A 21 -16.61 48.81 -3.98
C ASP A 21 -15.65 47.66 -4.33
N ARG A 22 -14.42 47.99 -4.73
CA ARG A 22 -13.37 47.00 -5.00
C ARG A 22 -12.94 46.26 -3.72
N ALA A 23 -12.81 46.96 -2.60
CA ALA A 23 -12.49 46.34 -1.30
C ALA A 23 -13.61 45.40 -0.81
N ASN A 24 -14.88 45.79 -1.02
CA ASN A 24 -16.03 44.96 -0.67
C ASN A 24 -16.14 43.71 -1.56
N ALA A 25 -15.85 43.83 -2.86
CA ALA A 25 -15.81 42.68 -3.77
C ALA A 25 -14.72 41.66 -3.37
N LEU A 26 -13.52 42.14 -3.05
CA LEU A 26 -12.40 41.30 -2.56
C LEU A 26 -12.72 40.60 -1.24
N ARG A 27 -13.41 41.28 -0.32
CA ARG A 27 -13.85 40.65 0.95
C ARG A 27 -14.85 39.53 0.71
N ARG A 28 -15.80 39.71 -0.21
CA ARG A 28 -16.79 38.68 -0.55
C ARG A 28 -16.14 37.44 -1.16
N THR A 29 -15.19 37.61 -2.08
CA THR A 29 -14.50 36.46 -2.70
C THR A 29 -13.64 35.72 -1.68
N GLN A 30 -12.91 36.42 -0.82
CA GLN A 30 -12.14 35.79 0.26
C GLN A 30 -13.04 35.04 1.26
N HIS A 31 -14.21 35.59 1.58
CA HIS A 31 -15.18 34.93 2.44
C HIS A 31 -15.66 33.62 1.82
N ALA A 32 -16.03 33.65 0.53
CA ALA A 32 -16.48 32.47 -0.21
C ALA A 32 -15.42 31.36 -0.26
N VAL A 33 -14.16 31.71 -0.51
CA VAL A 33 -13.05 30.75 -0.50
C VAL A 33 -12.90 30.10 0.88
N ARG A 34 -12.97 30.89 1.97
CA ARG A 34 -12.91 30.34 3.34
C ARG A 34 -14.09 29.43 3.65
N ALA A 35 -15.30 29.78 3.21
CA ALA A 35 -16.49 28.95 3.40
C ALA A 35 -16.35 27.61 2.65
N ALA A 36 -15.85 27.64 1.41
CA ALA A 36 -15.60 26.43 0.61
C ALA A 36 -14.50 25.55 1.24
N ILE A 37 -13.39 26.13 1.69
CA ILE A 37 -12.32 25.40 2.39
C ILE A 37 -12.86 24.76 3.67
N THR A 38 -13.68 25.48 4.45
CA THR A 38 -14.30 24.93 5.66
C THR A 38 -15.21 23.74 5.35
N ALA A 39 -16.01 23.83 4.28
CA ALA A 39 -16.92 22.76 3.87
C ALA A 39 -16.16 21.48 3.45
N VAL A 40 -14.99 21.63 2.84
CA VAL A 40 -14.14 20.54 2.37
C VAL A 40 -13.24 19.96 3.48
N THR A 41 -12.97 20.73 4.53
CA THR A 41 -12.15 20.26 5.65
C THR A 41 -12.98 19.29 6.49
N LEU A 42 -12.69 18.00 6.33
CA LEU A 42 -13.37 16.90 7.03
C LEU A 42 -13.34 17.13 8.54
N VAL A 43 -14.52 17.10 9.18
CA VAL A 43 -14.61 17.08 10.65
C VAL A 43 -14.00 15.75 11.11
N ASN A 44 -13.04 15.84 12.03
CA ASN A 44 -12.19 14.73 12.45
C ASN A 44 -13.03 13.49 12.85
N PRO A 45 -12.92 12.34 12.16
CA PRO A 45 -13.73 11.15 12.46
C PRO A 45 -13.28 10.41 13.73
N GLN A 46 -12.41 11.02 14.54
CA GLN A 46 -11.79 10.41 15.71
C GLN A 46 -12.60 10.69 16.98
N SER A 47 -13.65 9.91 17.21
CA SER A 47 -13.81 9.35 18.55
C SER A 47 -14.25 7.89 18.42
N THR A 48 -13.52 7.00 19.06
CA THR A 48 -13.84 5.58 19.27
C THR A 48 -14.79 5.40 20.46
N GLU A 49 -15.42 6.48 20.93
CA GLU A 49 -16.47 6.43 21.95
C GLU A 49 -17.72 5.77 21.36
N GLU A 50 -18.40 4.96 22.18
CA GLU A 50 -19.74 4.47 21.87
C GLU A 50 -20.70 5.67 21.80
N LEU A 51 -20.86 6.22 20.59
CA LEU A 51 -21.77 7.33 20.34
C LEU A 51 -23.21 6.88 20.54
N SER A 52 -24.03 7.79 21.06
CA SER A 52 -25.47 7.60 21.03
C SER A 52 -25.96 7.48 19.58
N LYS A 53 -27.08 6.77 19.35
CA LYS A 53 -27.71 6.66 18.02
C LYS A 53 -27.99 8.03 17.37
N ARG A 54 -28.20 9.07 18.18
CA ARG A 54 -28.44 10.45 17.72
C ARG A 54 -27.15 11.10 17.21
N GLU A 55 -26.06 10.96 17.96
CA GLU A 55 -24.74 11.45 17.55
C GLU A 55 -24.21 10.69 16.32
N GLN A 56 -24.42 9.37 16.24
CA GLN A 56 -24.05 8.60 15.06
C GLN A 56 -24.80 9.08 13.82
N SER A 57 -26.10 9.33 13.91
CA SER A 57 -26.88 9.91 12.80
C SER A 57 -26.42 11.32 12.42
N ALA A 58 -26.02 12.15 13.39
CA ALA A 58 -25.46 13.47 13.12
C ALA A 58 -24.09 13.38 12.41
N ARG A 59 -23.23 12.44 12.81
CA ARG A 59 -21.94 12.18 12.15
C ARG A 59 -22.12 11.65 10.73
N ASP A 60 -23.00 10.68 10.53
CA ASP A 60 -23.29 10.13 9.20
C ASP A 60 -23.82 11.21 8.26
N PHE A 61 -24.66 12.10 8.77
CA PHE A 61 -25.15 13.27 8.03
C PHE A 61 -24.00 14.21 7.64
N THR A 62 -23.15 14.62 8.60
CA THR A 62 -21.99 15.48 8.33
C THR A 62 -21.06 14.87 7.30
N HIS A 63 -20.73 13.57 7.43
CA HIS A 63 -19.86 12.87 6.50
C HIS A 63 -20.48 12.79 5.10
N SER A 64 -21.79 12.56 5.01
CA SER A 64 -22.53 12.53 3.73
C SER A 64 -22.50 13.90 3.04
N VAL A 65 -22.80 14.98 3.76
CA VAL A 65 -22.81 16.35 3.21
C VAL A 65 -21.40 16.75 2.76
N GLN A 66 -20.40 16.63 3.63
CA GLN A 66 -19.01 16.99 3.28
C GLN A 66 -18.48 16.13 2.13
N GLY A 67 -18.74 14.82 2.15
CA GLY A 67 -18.31 13.91 1.09
C GLY A 67 -18.88 14.27 -0.28
N ARG A 68 -20.17 14.63 -0.33
CA ARG A 68 -20.83 15.04 -1.58
C ARG A 68 -20.34 16.40 -2.08
N ILE A 69 -20.13 17.38 -1.20
CA ILE A 69 -19.51 18.67 -1.57
C ILE A 69 -18.12 18.46 -2.17
N VAL A 70 -17.29 17.62 -1.53
CA VAL A 70 -15.95 17.30 -2.02
C VAL A 70 -16.02 16.66 -3.41
N ILE A 71 -16.93 15.72 -3.65
CA ILE A 71 -17.09 15.08 -4.95
C ILE A 71 -17.50 16.10 -6.02
N ALA A 72 -18.50 16.93 -5.73
CA ALA A 72 -19.00 17.93 -6.69
C ALA A 72 -17.93 18.96 -7.07
N LEU A 73 -17.19 19.49 -6.08
CA LEU A 73 -16.09 20.42 -6.32
C LEU A 73 -14.92 19.78 -7.05
N HIS A 74 -14.62 18.52 -6.74
CA HIS A 74 -13.57 17.78 -7.42
C HIS A 74 -13.91 17.56 -8.90
N GLN A 75 -15.14 17.13 -9.21
CA GLN A 75 -15.63 16.98 -10.59
C GLN A 75 -15.60 18.31 -11.34
N TYR A 76 -16.04 19.39 -10.71
CA TYR A 76 -15.96 20.73 -11.28
C TYR A 76 -14.50 21.11 -11.64
N LEU A 77 -13.55 20.99 -10.71
CA LEU A 77 -12.15 21.32 -10.98
C LEU A 77 -11.53 20.47 -12.11
N TYR A 78 -11.84 19.18 -12.15
CA TYR A 78 -11.40 18.31 -13.23
C TYR A 78 -11.97 18.73 -14.59
N SER A 79 -13.25 19.10 -14.62
CA SER A 79 -13.89 19.59 -15.85
C SER A 79 -13.25 20.88 -16.39
N GLN A 80 -12.63 21.68 -15.51
CA GLN A 80 -11.89 22.90 -15.85
C GLN A 80 -10.45 22.61 -16.31
N GLY A 81 -9.95 21.38 -16.18
CA GLY A 81 -8.56 21.03 -16.50
C GLY A 81 -7.60 21.11 -15.31
N VAL A 82 -8.11 21.29 -14.09
CA VAL A 82 -7.30 21.39 -12.88
C VAL A 82 -7.11 20.02 -12.24
N PHE A 83 -5.88 19.52 -12.22
CA PHE A 83 -5.57 18.25 -11.57
C PHE A 83 -5.30 18.45 -10.07
N VAL A 84 -6.15 17.84 -9.24
CA VAL A 84 -6.07 17.95 -7.79
C VAL A 84 -6.44 16.64 -7.10
N LEU A 85 -5.64 16.24 -6.12
CA LEU A 85 -5.96 15.17 -5.18
C LEU A 85 -6.87 15.70 -4.07
N ARG A 86 -7.72 14.85 -3.50
CA ARG A 86 -8.62 15.25 -2.40
C ARG A 86 -7.90 15.93 -1.23
N SER A 87 -6.65 15.53 -0.95
CA SER A 87 -5.81 16.12 0.11
C SER A 87 -5.38 17.57 -0.18
N ASP A 88 -5.30 17.97 -1.44
CA ASP A 88 -4.88 19.31 -1.87
C ASP A 88 -6.05 20.16 -2.37
N LEU A 89 -7.29 19.70 -2.21
CA LEU A 89 -8.49 20.40 -2.70
C LEU A 89 -8.59 21.83 -2.13
N SER A 90 -8.18 22.04 -0.88
CA SER A 90 -8.14 23.37 -0.26
C SER A 90 -7.18 24.34 -0.97
N LYS A 91 -6.07 23.85 -1.52
CA LYS A 91 -5.11 24.65 -2.29
C LYS A 91 -5.70 25.04 -3.65
N ALA A 92 -6.43 24.11 -4.28
CA ALA A 92 -7.11 24.38 -5.54
C ALA A 92 -8.22 25.43 -5.41
N LEU A 93 -9.01 25.35 -4.35
CA LEU A 93 -10.06 26.33 -4.08
C LEU A 93 -9.52 27.73 -3.74
N ALA A 94 -8.26 27.83 -3.30
CA ALA A 94 -7.62 29.10 -3.01
C ALA A 94 -7.16 29.86 -4.27
N GLN A 95 -7.17 29.22 -5.45
CA GLN A 95 -6.71 29.83 -6.69
C GLN A 95 -7.63 30.97 -7.15
N PRO A 96 -7.08 32.04 -7.74
CA PRO A 96 -7.83 33.23 -8.15
C PRO A 96 -8.91 32.92 -9.20
N GLU A 97 -8.65 31.97 -10.10
CA GLU A 97 -9.56 31.57 -11.18
C GLU A 97 -10.88 30.99 -10.64
N GLN A 98 -10.83 30.35 -9.47
CA GLN A 98 -12.00 29.70 -8.85
C GLN A 98 -12.82 30.67 -7.99
N GLN A 99 -12.26 31.82 -7.61
CA GLN A 99 -12.87 32.73 -6.62
C GLN A 99 -14.23 33.28 -7.05
N GLN A 100 -14.38 33.58 -8.35
CA GLN A 100 -15.62 34.14 -8.87
C GLN A 100 -16.76 33.10 -8.89
N PHE A 101 -16.43 31.83 -9.16
CA PHE A 101 -17.38 30.73 -9.08
C PHE A 101 -17.75 30.44 -7.63
N LEU A 102 -16.77 30.32 -6.73
CA LEU A 102 -17.01 30.07 -5.30
C LEU A 102 -17.84 31.17 -4.65
N ALA A 103 -17.70 32.43 -5.09
CA ALA A 103 -18.53 33.54 -4.63
C ALA A 103 -20.04 33.32 -4.91
N ARG A 104 -20.40 32.56 -5.94
CA ARG A 104 -21.80 32.21 -6.26
C ARG A 104 -22.36 31.07 -5.38
N LEU A 105 -21.48 30.40 -4.64
CA LEU A 105 -21.78 29.28 -3.74
C LEU A 105 -21.63 29.65 -2.26
N ALA A 106 -21.29 30.92 -1.96
CA ALA A 106 -20.92 31.34 -0.62
C ALA A 106 -22.06 31.11 0.38
N ASP A 107 -23.29 31.46 -0.01
CA ASP A 107 -24.47 31.36 0.84
C ASP A 107 -24.83 29.89 1.11
N GLU A 108 -24.73 29.02 0.11
CA GLU A 108 -24.97 27.59 0.25
C GLU A 108 -23.89 26.92 1.13
N PHE A 109 -22.62 27.32 0.98
CA PHE A 109 -21.55 26.88 1.86
C PHE A 109 -21.75 27.35 3.31
N GLU A 110 -22.22 28.56 3.54
CA GLU A 110 -22.56 29.03 4.89
C GLU A 110 -23.67 28.18 5.53
N ILE A 111 -24.74 27.89 4.77
CA ILE A 111 -25.87 27.09 5.26
C ILE A 111 -25.42 25.68 5.64
N THR A 112 -24.65 25.03 4.76
CA THR A 112 -24.13 23.67 4.98
C THR A 112 -23.11 23.63 6.12
N ASN A 113 -22.17 24.59 6.18
CA ASN A 113 -21.20 24.69 7.28
C ASN A 113 -21.87 24.94 8.63
N ARG A 114 -22.93 25.76 8.68
CA ARG A 114 -23.70 25.99 9.90
C ARG A 114 -24.32 24.70 10.39
N ALA A 115 -24.96 23.94 9.52
CA ALA A 115 -25.50 22.63 9.87
C ALA A 115 -24.39 21.69 10.36
N VAL A 116 -23.30 21.53 9.60
CA VAL A 116 -22.17 20.68 9.98
C VAL A 116 -21.61 21.03 11.36
N ARG A 117 -21.45 22.32 11.69
CA ARG A 117 -21.01 22.77 13.02
C ARG A 117 -22.02 22.42 14.11
N LEU A 118 -23.31 22.66 13.88
CA LEU A 118 -24.35 22.30 14.85
C LEU A 118 -24.40 20.78 15.11
N ALA A 119 -24.23 19.96 14.06
CA ALA A 119 -24.12 18.51 14.20
C ALA A 119 -22.87 18.08 14.98
N ALA A 120 -21.74 18.74 14.75
CA ALA A 120 -20.47 18.42 15.41
C ALA A 120 -20.43 18.87 16.87
N ASP A 121 -20.93 20.07 17.17
CA ASP A 121 -20.82 20.71 18.49
C ASP A 121 -21.91 20.23 19.47
N ILE A 122 -23.13 20.01 18.97
CA ILE A 122 -24.31 19.66 19.80
C ILE A 122 -24.60 18.15 19.75
N GLY A 123 -24.02 17.42 18.78
CA GLY A 123 -24.29 15.99 18.57
C GLY A 123 -25.72 15.70 18.07
N SER A 124 -26.51 16.75 17.77
CA SER A 124 -27.87 16.63 17.26
C SER A 124 -28.21 17.79 16.33
N ILE A 125 -29.08 17.52 15.36
CA ILE A 125 -29.54 18.50 14.38
C ILE A 125 -31.06 18.38 14.26
N SER A 126 -31.75 19.50 14.09
CA SER A 126 -33.19 19.50 13.80
C SER A 126 -33.48 19.02 12.37
N LEU A 127 -34.66 18.43 12.16
CA LEU A 127 -35.08 17.99 10.81
C LEU A 127 -35.12 19.18 9.82
N ALA A 128 -35.58 20.35 10.28
CA ALA A 128 -35.64 21.55 9.47
C ALA A 128 -34.24 21.99 8.99
N GLU A 129 -33.22 21.91 9.87
CA GLU A 129 -31.85 22.22 9.47
C GLU A 129 -31.24 21.17 8.55
N LYS A 130 -31.56 19.86 8.72
CA LYS A 130 -31.18 18.83 7.75
C LYS A 130 -31.70 19.17 6.37
N GLN A 131 -33.00 19.48 6.28
CA GLN A 131 -33.63 19.75 5.00
C GLN A 131 -33.05 20.99 4.34
N LYS A 132 -32.83 22.06 5.10
CA LYS A 132 -32.19 23.28 4.59
C LYS A 132 -30.77 23.03 4.08
N ALA A 133 -29.96 22.27 4.82
CA ALA A 133 -28.62 21.91 4.40
C ALA A 133 -28.60 20.97 3.18
N MET A 134 -29.55 20.05 3.08
CA MET A 134 -29.69 19.19 1.91
C MET A 134 -30.13 19.98 0.66
N THR A 135 -31.03 20.94 0.79
CA THR A 135 -31.40 21.83 -0.33
C THR A 135 -30.18 22.62 -0.81
N ALA A 136 -29.43 23.24 0.11
CA ALA A 136 -28.20 23.96 -0.23
C ALA A 136 -27.15 23.04 -0.88
N LEU A 137 -27.03 21.78 -0.42
CA LEU A 137 -26.16 20.79 -1.06
C LEU A 137 -26.55 20.50 -2.50
N TYR A 138 -27.85 20.30 -2.78
CA TYR A 138 -28.32 20.06 -4.15
C TYR A 138 -28.09 21.29 -5.04
N GLU A 139 -28.21 22.50 -4.51
CA GLU A 139 -27.89 23.74 -5.23
C GLU A 139 -26.39 23.84 -5.54
N ILE A 140 -25.50 23.45 -4.61
CA ILE A 140 -24.06 23.36 -4.85
C ILE A 140 -23.77 22.36 -5.97
N GLU A 141 -24.35 21.16 -5.90
CA GLU A 141 -24.17 20.12 -6.92
C GLU A 141 -24.67 20.58 -8.29
N ALA A 142 -25.85 21.20 -8.34
CA ALA A 142 -26.43 21.73 -9.58
C ALA A 142 -25.53 22.82 -10.18
N LYS A 143 -25.11 23.81 -9.39
CA LYS A 143 -24.22 24.88 -9.87
C LYS A 143 -22.84 24.36 -10.29
N CYS A 144 -22.30 23.33 -9.65
CA CYS A 144 -21.07 22.65 -10.06
C CYS A 144 -21.26 21.85 -11.37
N ALA A 145 -22.43 21.24 -11.56
CA ALA A 145 -22.79 20.54 -12.80
C ALA A 145 -22.98 21.54 -13.96
N ASP A 146 -23.67 22.65 -13.72
CA ASP A 146 -23.90 23.70 -14.72
C ASP A 146 -22.61 24.41 -15.15
N ALA A 147 -21.64 24.51 -14.24
CA ALA A 147 -20.32 25.08 -14.51
C ALA A 147 -19.30 24.04 -15.01
N HIS A 148 -19.75 22.87 -15.48
CA HIS A 148 -18.84 21.87 -16.07
C HIS A 148 -18.12 22.44 -17.30
N GLY A 149 -16.80 22.29 -17.33
CA GLY A 149 -15.97 22.60 -18.50
C GLY A 149 -15.84 21.41 -19.46
N ASP A 150 -15.22 21.68 -20.61
CA ASP A 150 -15.06 20.73 -21.72
C ASP A 150 -14.06 19.58 -21.42
N ARG A 151 -13.36 19.62 -20.29
CA ARG A 151 -12.22 18.73 -19.98
C ARG A 151 -12.56 17.60 -19.00
N SER A 152 -13.83 17.18 -18.94
CA SER A 152 -14.30 16.10 -18.07
C SER A 152 -13.54 14.77 -18.24
N ALA A 153 -12.92 14.53 -19.41
CA ALA A 153 -12.09 13.37 -19.66
C ALA A 153 -10.80 13.31 -18.81
N LEU A 154 -10.39 14.42 -18.17
CA LEU A 154 -9.17 14.49 -17.36
C LEU A 154 -9.17 13.46 -16.23
N GLU A 155 -10.32 13.20 -15.60
CA GLU A 155 -10.42 12.24 -14.50
C GLU A 155 -10.08 10.83 -14.99
N SER A 156 -10.67 10.45 -16.13
CA SER A 156 -10.41 9.16 -16.76
C SER A 156 -8.95 9.01 -17.20
N ALA A 157 -8.35 10.08 -17.71
CA ALA A 157 -6.94 10.12 -18.11
C ALA A 157 -6.01 9.96 -16.89
N ALA A 158 -6.28 10.65 -15.78
CA ALA A 158 -5.53 10.52 -14.54
C ALA A 158 -5.62 9.11 -13.95
N VAL A 159 -6.82 8.51 -13.94
CA VAL A 159 -7.04 7.14 -13.48
C VAL A 159 -6.32 6.13 -14.39
N SER A 160 -6.36 6.35 -15.71
CA SER A 160 -5.65 5.52 -16.70
C SER A 160 -4.13 5.58 -16.50
N LEU A 161 -3.58 6.77 -16.27
CA LEU A 161 -2.16 6.98 -15.96
C LEU A 161 -1.78 6.25 -14.67
N GLN A 162 -2.55 6.44 -13.59
CA GLN A 162 -2.28 5.78 -12.31
C GLN A 162 -2.36 4.25 -12.43
N LYS A 163 -3.35 3.72 -13.16
CA LYS A 163 -3.49 2.28 -13.42
C LYS A 163 -2.30 1.75 -14.21
N SER A 164 -1.83 2.49 -15.20
CA SER A 164 -0.68 2.11 -16.03
C SER A 164 0.62 2.10 -15.22
N ILE A 165 0.81 3.06 -14.32
CA ILE A 165 1.95 3.10 -13.39
C ILE A 165 1.89 1.91 -12.41
N ARG A 166 0.70 1.59 -11.87
CA ARG A 166 0.52 0.42 -10.97
C ARG A 166 0.70 -0.92 -11.66
N ALA A 167 0.47 -0.98 -12.97
CA ALA A 167 0.66 -2.19 -13.78
C ALA A 167 2.13 -2.46 -14.11
N TRP A 168 3.07 -1.67 -13.58
CA TRP A 168 4.49 -1.88 -13.79
C TRP A 168 4.92 -3.30 -13.38
N PRO A 169 5.62 -4.05 -14.26
CA PRO A 169 5.97 -5.42 -13.97
C PRO A 169 6.95 -5.50 -12.80
N GLY A 170 6.69 -6.41 -11.87
CA GLY A 170 7.61 -6.73 -10.78
C GLY A 170 8.89 -7.42 -11.29
N GLN A 171 10.00 -7.25 -10.59
CA GLN A 171 11.26 -7.90 -10.96
C GLN A 171 11.10 -9.44 -10.97
N PRO A 172 11.63 -10.14 -11.99
CA PRO A 172 11.54 -11.60 -12.03
C PRO A 172 12.30 -12.22 -10.86
N ARG A 173 11.64 -13.15 -10.16
CA ARG A 173 12.28 -13.94 -9.09
C ARG A 173 13.09 -15.07 -9.71
N PHE A 174 14.40 -15.03 -9.53
CA PHE A 174 15.34 -16.04 -10.03
C PHE A 174 15.67 -17.15 -9.00
N ILE A 175 15.12 -17.09 -7.78
CA ILE A 175 15.43 -18.04 -6.69
C ILE A 175 15.23 -19.50 -7.11
N GLY A 176 14.08 -19.82 -7.73
CA GLY A 176 13.83 -21.19 -8.21
C GLY A 176 14.81 -21.65 -9.30
N LEU A 177 15.28 -20.73 -10.14
CA LEU A 177 16.29 -21.03 -11.15
C LEU A 177 17.68 -21.19 -10.53
N ALA A 178 17.98 -20.45 -9.48
CA ALA A 178 19.20 -20.62 -8.69
C ALA A 178 19.24 -22.01 -8.05
N ILE A 179 18.15 -22.43 -7.39
CA ILE A 179 18.04 -23.78 -6.79
C ILE A 179 18.22 -24.86 -7.87
N LEU A 180 17.56 -24.70 -9.01
CA LEU A 180 17.69 -25.65 -10.13
C LEU A 180 19.14 -25.74 -10.64
N ALA A 181 19.82 -24.61 -10.77
CA ALA A 181 21.22 -24.56 -11.15
C ALA A 181 22.14 -25.20 -10.09
N PHE A 182 21.87 -25.01 -8.79
CA PHE A 182 22.61 -25.65 -7.70
C PHE A 182 22.42 -27.17 -7.71
N ILE A 183 21.19 -27.67 -7.94
CA ILE A 183 20.92 -29.11 -8.08
C ILE A 183 21.66 -29.67 -9.30
N GLY A 184 21.65 -28.95 -10.43
CA GLY A 184 22.42 -29.32 -11.61
C GLY A 184 23.92 -29.42 -11.33
N CYS A 185 24.49 -28.43 -10.64
CA CYS A 185 25.90 -28.45 -10.21
C CYS A 185 26.19 -29.62 -9.26
N GLY A 186 25.29 -29.91 -8.31
CA GLY A 186 25.42 -31.04 -7.40
C GLY A 186 25.39 -32.39 -8.14
N ALA A 187 24.54 -32.53 -9.15
CA ALA A 187 24.50 -33.72 -10.00
C ALA A 187 25.79 -33.89 -10.82
N LEU A 188 26.38 -32.80 -11.32
CA LEU A 188 27.71 -32.85 -11.97
C LEU A 188 28.78 -33.34 -11.00
N TYR A 189 28.76 -32.85 -9.75
CA TYR A 189 29.70 -33.28 -8.72
C TYR A 189 29.52 -34.76 -8.34
N ALA A 190 28.29 -35.27 -8.36
CA ALA A 190 27.97 -36.69 -8.15
C ALA A 190 28.25 -37.59 -9.37
N ARG A 191 28.93 -37.09 -10.42
CA ARG A 191 29.25 -37.78 -11.70
C ARG A 191 28.03 -38.12 -12.57
N SER A 192 26.85 -37.57 -12.29
CA SER A 192 25.66 -37.68 -13.13
C SER A 192 25.66 -36.59 -14.21
N TYR A 193 26.65 -36.61 -15.11
CA TYR A 193 26.89 -35.58 -16.13
C TYR A 193 25.69 -35.22 -17.03
N PRO A 194 25.01 -36.18 -17.70
CA PRO A 194 23.89 -35.83 -18.58
C PRO A 194 22.72 -35.19 -17.81
N PHE A 195 22.52 -35.60 -16.56
CA PHE A 195 21.49 -35.05 -15.69
C PHE A 195 21.85 -33.63 -15.21
N GLY A 196 23.10 -33.40 -14.79
CA GLY A 196 23.56 -32.08 -14.37
C GLY A 196 23.55 -31.03 -15.49
N LEU A 197 24.01 -31.41 -16.69
CA LEU A 197 24.03 -30.51 -17.86
C LEU A 197 22.61 -30.14 -18.34
N THR A 198 21.69 -31.10 -18.36
CA THR A 198 20.30 -30.83 -18.77
C THR A 198 19.60 -29.88 -17.80
N LEU A 199 19.80 -30.05 -16.49
CA LEU A 199 19.25 -29.13 -15.47
C LEU A 199 19.80 -27.72 -15.61
N LEU A 200 21.11 -27.56 -15.87
CA LEU A 200 21.72 -26.26 -16.12
C LEU A 200 21.18 -25.62 -17.39
N ALA A 201 21.06 -26.38 -18.49
CA ALA A 201 20.50 -25.88 -19.74
C ALA A 201 19.05 -25.39 -19.56
N ILE A 202 18.23 -26.15 -18.84
CA ILE A 202 16.85 -25.77 -18.51
C ILE A 202 16.83 -24.49 -17.66
N ALA A 203 17.69 -24.39 -16.64
CA ALA A 203 17.78 -23.20 -15.79
C ALA A 203 18.14 -21.93 -16.60
N VAL A 204 19.09 -22.04 -17.52
CA VAL A 204 19.51 -20.93 -18.40
C VAL A 204 18.40 -20.54 -19.37
N LEU A 205 17.76 -21.51 -20.05
CA LEU A 205 16.68 -21.26 -21.01
C LEU A 205 15.47 -20.60 -20.33
N LEU A 206 15.07 -21.10 -19.15
CA LEU A 206 14.00 -20.51 -18.36
C LEU A 206 14.36 -19.13 -17.81
N GLY A 207 15.63 -18.91 -17.43
CA GLY A 207 16.12 -17.59 -17.02
C GLY A 207 16.05 -16.57 -18.14
N ALA A 208 16.54 -16.94 -19.33
CA ALA A 208 16.52 -16.10 -20.52
C ALA A 208 15.09 -15.79 -20.98
N SER A 209 14.19 -16.78 -20.96
CA SER A 209 12.78 -16.58 -21.35
C SER A 209 12.06 -15.64 -20.39
N ARG A 210 12.25 -15.80 -19.07
CA ARG A 210 11.69 -14.89 -18.05
C ARG A 210 12.23 -13.47 -18.18
N LEU A 211 13.53 -13.31 -18.44
CA LEU A 211 14.13 -11.99 -18.66
C LEU A 211 13.56 -11.32 -19.91
N ARG A 212 13.45 -12.05 -21.03
CA ARG A 212 12.84 -11.53 -22.26
C ARG A 212 11.37 -11.16 -22.08
N ALA A 213 10.59 -11.99 -21.39
CA ALA A 213 9.19 -11.71 -21.10
C ALA A 213 9.03 -10.44 -20.23
N PHE A 214 9.88 -10.29 -19.21
CA PHE A 214 9.93 -9.09 -18.39
C PHE A 214 10.29 -7.84 -19.22
N GLU A 215 11.29 -7.91 -20.09
CA GLU A 215 11.65 -6.79 -20.95
C GLU A 215 10.52 -6.39 -21.92
N ARG A 216 9.81 -7.37 -22.51
CA ARG A 216 8.67 -7.11 -23.38
C ARG A 216 7.54 -6.41 -22.62
N SER A 217 7.15 -6.98 -21.47
CA SER A 217 6.13 -6.38 -20.60
C SER A 217 6.50 -4.97 -20.15
N LYS A 218 7.78 -4.74 -19.84
CA LYS A 218 8.29 -3.40 -19.48
C LYS A 218 8.12 -2.40 -20.62
N ARG A 219 8.46 -2.77 -21.86
CA ARG A 219 8.29 -1.90 -23.03
C ARG A 219 6.82 -1.60 -23.31
N GLU A 220 5.96 -2.61 -23.21
CA GLU A 220 4.51 -2.45 -23.41
C GLU A 220 3.89 -1.53 -22.36
N VAL A 221 4.20 -1.73 -21.08
CA VAL A 221 3.68 -0.87 -20.01
C VAL A 221 4.25 0.54 -20.10
N LEU A 222 5.54 0.70 -20.46
CA LEU A 222 6.14 2.01 -20.68
C LEU A 222 5.43 2.77 -21.82
N ALA A 223 5.15 2.10 -22.93
CA ALA A 223 4.41 2.72 -24.04
C ALA A 223 3.01 3.17 -23.60
N ARG A 224 2.30 2.37 -22.79
CA ARG A 224 1.01 2.75 -22.20
C ARG A 224 1.12 3.94 -21.25
N ILE A 225 2.15 3.99 -20.42
CA ILE A 225 2.40 5.12 -19.52
C ILE A 225 2.64 6.39 -20.35
N ILE A 226 3.48 6.33 -21.39
CA ILE A 226 3.75 7.47 -22.27
C ILE A 226 2.46 7.95 -22.94
N GLN A 227 1.66 7.03 -23.48
CA GLN A 227 0.38 7.36 -24.11
C GLN A 227 -0.62 7.98 -23.12
N ALA A 228 -0.79 7.38 -21.94
CA ALA A 228 -1.68 7.89 -20.91
C ALA A 228 -1.22 9.25 -20.37
N ASN A 229 0.11 9.45 -20.25
CA ASN A 229 0.68 10.73 -19.85
C ASN A 229 0.45 11.80 -20.92
N GLY A 230 0.60 11.47 -22.21
CA GLY A 230 0.28 12.40 -23.30
C GLY A 230 -1.19 12.80 -23.34
N GLN A 231 -2.12 11.86 -23.08
CA GLN A 231 -3.54 12.19 -22.95
C GLN A 231 -3.81 13.10 -21.75
N PHE A 232 -3.17 12.82 -20.61
CA PHE A 232 -3.27 13.66 -19.42
C PHE A 232 -2.74 15.08 -19.67
N GLU A 233 -1.54 15.22 -20.24
CA GLU A 233 -0.93 16.51 -20.55
C GLU A 233 -1.74 17.32 -21.57
N SER A 234 -2.45 16.68 -22.49
CA SER A 234 -3.33 17.37 -23.43
C SER A 234 -4.59 17.97 -22.80
N LEU A 235 -4.97 17.49 -21.60
CA LEU A 235 -6.19 17.89 -20.89
C LEU A 235 -5.91 18.71 -19.63
N VAL A 236 -4.71 18.63 -19.06
CA VAL A 236 -4.34 19.39 -17.87
C VAL A 236 -4.00 20.82 -18.27
N THR A 237 -4.56 21.79 -17.56
CA THR A 237 -4.16 23.21 -17.66
C THR A 237 -3.41 23.67 -16.43
N ASP A 238 -3.75 23.13 -15.26
CA ASP A 238 -3.07 23.46 -14.03
C ASP A 238 -2.87 22.20 -13.17
N GLU A 239 -1.65 22.02 -12.67
CA GLU A 239 -1.25 20.89 -11.82
C GLU A 239 -0.99 21.39 -10.40
N ILE A 240 -1.95 21.16 -9.51
CA ILE A 240 -1.87 21.62 -8.12
C ILE A 240 -1.32 20.50 -7.23
N SER A 241 -1.71 19.27 -7.52
CA SER A 241 -1.16 18.08 -6.88
C SER A 241 -0.03 17.49 -7.71
N GLN A 242 0.97 16.93 -7.03
CA GLN A 242 2.03 16.20 -7.71
C GLN A 242 1.45 15.01 -8.48
N ARG A 243 1.70 15.00 -9.79
CA ARG A 243 1.38 13.85 -10.63
C ARG A 243 2.10 12.59 -10.12
N PRO A 244 1.50 11.41 -10.25
CA PRO A 244 2.17 10.16 -9.91
C PRO A 244 3.37 9.99 -10.84
N VAL A 245 4.57 10.22 -10.32
CA VAL A 245 5.81 10.06 -11.09
C VAL A 245 6.24 8.60 -11.03
N PHE A 246 6.58 8.05 -12.18
CA PHE A 246 7.27 6.77 -12.27
C PHE A 246 8.66 6.92 -11.63
N SER A 247 8.86 6.34 -10.44
CA SER A 247 10.21 6.17 -9.93
C SER A 247 10.86 5.04 -10.75
N LYS A 248 11.86 5.40 -11.55
CA LYS A 248 12.71 4.45 -12.26
C LYS A 248 13.57 3.72 -11.23
N GLY A 249 12.96 2.80 -10.47
CA GLY A 249 13.67 1.94 -9.54
C GLY A 249 14.81 1.26 -10.26
N GLU A 250 15.95 1.11 -9.58
CA GLU A 250 17.14 0.49 -10.18
C GLU A 250 16.77 -0.86 -10.81
N ASP A 251 16.96 -0.95 -12.12
CA ASP A 251 16.67 -2.17 -12.89
C ASP A 251 17.77 -3.21 -12.64
N ARG A 252 17.69 -3.85 -11.47
CA ARG A 252 18.65 -4.89 -11.04
C ARG A 252 18.34 -6.26 -11.67
N ALA A 253 17.33 -6.39 -12.53
CA ALA A 253 16.95 -7.67 -13.12
C ALA A 253 18.07 -8.23 -14.02
N LYS A 254 18.71 -7.38 -14.82
CA LYS A 254 19.87 -7.76 -15.66
C LYS A 254 21.08 -8.12 -14.82
N VAL A 255 21.35 -7.35 -13.76
CA VAL A 255 22.48 -7.60 -12.84
C VAL A 255 22.30 -8.94 -12.10
N LYS A 256 21.09 -9.24 -11.60
CA LYS A 256 20.80 -10.52 -10.94
C LYS A 256 20.90 -11.71 -11.91
N ALA A 257 20.38 -11.57 -13.12
CA ALA A 257 20.44 -12.62 -14.14
C ALA A 257 21.88 -12.92 -14.58
N THR A 258 22.68 -11.87 -14.80
CA THR A 258 24.11 -12.01 -15.17
C THR A 258 24.92 -12.60 -14.03
N ALA A 259 24.74 -12.13 -12.78
CA ALA A 259 25.41 -12.69 -11.62
C ALA A 259 25.12 -14.18 -11.43
N LEU A 260 23.86 -14.62 -11.56
CA LEU A 260 23.49 -16.03 -11.49
C LEU A 260 24.10 -16.86 -12.62
N GLY A 261 24.14 -16.32 -13.84
CA GLY A 261 24.82 -16.96 -14.97
C GLY A 261 26.31 -17.16 -14.71
N VAL A 262 27.00 -16.14 -14.20
CA VAL A 262 28.43 -16.20 -13.88
C VAL A 262 28.70 -17.20 -12.75
N ILE A 263 27.94 -17.15 -11.65
CA ILE A 263 28.13 -18.05 -10.51
C ILE A 263 27.91 -19.50 -10.94
N SER A 264 26.81 -19.80 -11.64
CA SER A 264 26.52 -21.17 -12.11
C SER A 264 27.58 -21.69 -13.07
N ALA A 265 28.11 -20.85 -13.97
CA ALA A 265 29.20 -21.22 -14.86
C ALA A 265 30.49 -21.54 -14.08
N ILE A 266 30.88 -20.70 -13.13
CA ILE A 266 32.06 -20.94 -12.27
C ILE A 266 31.88 -22.25 -11.50
N THR A 267 30.74 -22.45 -10.82
CA THR A 267 30.50 -23.67 -10.03
C THR A 267 30.49 -24.94 -10.88
N ALA A 268 29.89 -24.90 -12.07
CA ALA A 268 29.90 -26.04 -12.99
C ALA A 268 31.32 -26.36 -13.49
N THR A 269 32.11 -25.34 -13.82
CA THR A 269 33.50 -25.52 -14.27
C THR A 269 34.36 -26.13 -13.15
N THR A 270 34.23 -25.62 -11.93
CA THR A 270 34.92 -26.15 -10.75
C THR A 270 34.51 -27.60 -10.45
N ALA A 271 33.21 -27.93 -10.53
CA ALA A 271 32.72 -29.29 -10.33
C ALA A 271 33.29 -30.27 -11.37
N LEU A 272 33.42 -29.86 -12.63
CA LEU A 272 34.03 -30.67 -13.69
C LEU A 272 35.52 -30.92 -13.42
N ILE A 273 36.29 -29.90 -13.02
CA ILE A 273 37.73 -30.02 -12.74
C ILE A 273 37.97 -30.97 -11.55
N PHE A 274 37.26 -30.78 -10.43
CA PHE A 274 37.42 -31.64 -9.24
C PHE A 274 36.85 -33.05 -9.43
N GLY A 275 35.79 -33.21 -10.23
CA GLY A 275 35.23 -34.52 -10.58
C GLY A 275 36.21 -35.40 -11.38
N VAL A 276 36.96 -34.78 -12.30
CA VAL A 276 38.01 -35.44 -13.09
C VAL A 276 39.21 -35.83 -12.21
N GLN A 277 39.63 -34.95 -11.29
CA GLN A 277 40.75 -35.22 -10.38
C GLN A 277 40.45 -36.35 -9.38
N ARG A 278 39.22 -36.44 -8.84
CA ARG A 278 38.81 -37.59 -8.01
C ARG A 278 38.65 -38.87 -8.81
N GLY A 279 38.30 -38.79 -10.09
CA GLY A 279 38.23 -39.95 -10.98
C GLY A 279 39.60 -40.62 -11.15
N ALA A 280 40.66 -39.82 -11.26
CA ALA A 280 42.02 -40.33 -11.33
C ALA A 280 42.51 -40.94 -10.00
N ALA A 281 42.04 -40.43 -8.85
CA ALA A 281 42.39 -40.96 -7.53
C ALA A 281 41.63 -42.25 -7.17
N ASP A 282 40.32 -42.35 -7.48
CA ASP A 282 39.49 -43.53 -7.17
C ASP A 282 39.88 -44.77 -7.97
N VAL A 283 40.34 -44.62 -9.22
CA VAL A 283 40.82 -45.74 -10.06
C VAL A 283 42.08 -46.40 -9.46
N SER A 284 42.84 -45.67 -8.63
CA SER A 284 44.01 -46.21 -7.93
C SER A 284 43.68 -46.95 -6.63
N GLN A 285 42.47 -46.77 -6.07
CA GLN A 285 42.03 -47.40 -4.81
C GLN A 285 41.06 -48.58 -5.03
N SER A 286 40.25 -48.57 -6.10
CA SER A 286 39.33 -49.69 -6.40
C SER A 286 40.01 -51.01 -6.79
N ALA A 287 41.31 -51.02 -7.12
CA ALA A 287 42.08 -52.24 -7.35
C ALA A 287 42.47 -53.00 -6.05
N ARG A 288 42.29 -52.41 -4.85
CA ARG A 288 42.69 -53.00 -3.56
C ARG A 288 41.54 -53.47 -2.66
N GLN A 289 40.28 -53.24 -3.01
CA GLN A 289 39.12 -53.55 -2.16
C GLN A 289 38.19 -54.64 -2.71
N GLN A 290 38.55 -55.33 -3.79
CA GLN A 290 37.76 -56.48 -4.31
C GLN A 290 37.96 -57.80 -3.56
N ALA A 291 38.68 -57.81 -2.44
CA ALA A 291 38.72 -58.95 -1.53
C ALA A 291 38.06 -58.59 -0.20
N SER A 292 36.76 -58.91 -0.10
CA SER A 292 36.00 -59.22 1.12
C SER A 292 34.69 -58.43 1.20
N ALA A 293 33.59 -59.13 0.91
CA ALA A 293 32.33 -59.15 1.68
C ALA A 293 31.16 -59.56 0.78
N ASN A 294 30.96 -60.87 0.66
CA ASN A 294 29.62 -61.44 0.52
C ASN A 294 28.90 -61.29 1.86
N SER A 295 27.76 -60.62 1.90
CA SER A 295 26.56 -61.16 2.55
C SER A 295 25.32 -60.30 2.28
N SER A 296 24.25 -61.04 2.03
CA SER A 296 22.88 -60.69 1.68
C SER A 296 22.08 -60.01 2.80
N GLY A 297 21.06 -59.23 2.41
CA GLY A 297 19.97 -58.85 3.31
C GLY A 297 18.93 -57.92 2.68
N GLN A 298 17.94 -58.49 2.01
CA GLN A 298 16.67 -57.83 1.67
C GLN A 298 15.88 -57.52 2.95
N SER A 299 15.18 -56.37 3.01
CA SER A 299 13.72 -56.28 3.22
C SER A 299 13.26 -54.82 3.32
N ALA A 300 12.19 -54.51 2.60
CA ALA A 300 11.43 -53.25 2.67
C ALA A 300 10.17 -53.46 3.57
N PRO A 301 9.33 -52.42 3.81
CA PRO A 301 9.07 -51.86 5.11
C PRO A 301 7.75 -52.32 5.75
N ALA A 302 7.62 -52.20 7.07
CA ALA A 302 6.35 -52.29 7.77
C ALA A 302 6.03 -50.97 8.47
N ALA A 303 4.91 -50.37 8.07
CA ALA A 303 4.27 -49.27 8.78
C ALA A 303 3.60 -49.80 10.04
N THR A 304 3.76 -49.11 11.18
CA THR A 304 2.84 -49.27 12.32
C THR A 304 2.78 -47.98 13.15
N LEU A 305 1.60 -47.36 13.05
CA LEU A 305 0.80 -46.67 14.07
C LEU A 305 1.46 -45.71 15.08
N ARG A 306 0.96 -44.46 14.97
CA ARG A 306 0.89 -43.39 15.97
C ARG A 306 0.75 -43.88 17.42
N ALA A 307 1.63 -43.37 18.26
CA ALA A 307 1.39 -43.16 19.68
C ALA A 307 2.08 -41.86 20.10
N ASN A 308 1.27 -40.89 20.57
CA ASN A 308 1.64 -39.69 21.33
C ASN A 308 3.06 -39.15 21.13
N GLU A 309 3.27 -38.38 20.06
CA GLU A 309 4.46 -37.53 19.97
C GLU A 309 4.33 -36.36 20.98
N PRO A 310 5.35 -36.11 21.82
CA PRO A 310 5.43 -34.85 22.56
C PRO A 310 5.43 -33.71 21.54
N MET A 311 4.60 -32.67 21.79
CA MET A 311 4.47 -31.54 20.87
C MET A 311 5.85 -31.05 20.43
N PRO A 312 6.05 -30.74 19.13
CA PRO A 312 7.37 -30.38 18.63
C PRO A 312 7.84 -29.11 19.36
N ALA A 313 8.91 -29.25 20.14
CA ALA A 313 9.56 -28.11 20.77
C ALA A 313 9.94 -27.09 19.67
N PHE A 314 9.36 -25.89 19.72
CA PHE A 314 9.58 -24.84 18.73
C PHE A 314 10.94 -24.13 18.88
N GLU A 315 11.88 -24.70 19.67
CA GLU A 315 13.22 -24.15 19.91
C GLU A 315 14.01 -23.95 18.61
N TRP A 316 13.77 -24.80 17.60
CA TRP A 316 14.38 -24.68 16.28
C TRP A 316 13.99 -23.40 15.52
N LEU A 317 12.97 -22.66 15.98
CA LEU A 317 12.58 -21.36 15.40
C LEU A 317 13.52 -20.23 15.81
N ILE A 318 14.22 -20.34 16.95
CA ILE A 318 15.00 -19.23 17.52
C ILE A 318 16.06 -18.77 16.52
N GLY A 319 16.10 -17.46 16.25
CA GLY A 319 17.04 -16.82 15.32
C GLY A 319 16.69 -16.98 13.84
N LYS A 320 15.63 -17.73 13.49
CA LYS A 320 15.14 -17.81 12.10
C LYS A 320 14.27 -16.61 11.76
N ALA A 321 14.31 -16.16 10.51
CA ALA A 321 13.38 -15.16 10.01
C ALA A 321 11.95 -15.77 9.90
N PRO A 322 10.88 -15.03 10.27
CA PRO A 322 9.49 -15.40 10.03
C PRO A 322 9.21 -15.88 8.60
N SER A 323 9.77 -15.19 7.60
CA SER A 323 9.62 -15.52 6.18
C SER A 323 10.20 -16.90 5.80
N ALA A 324 11.15 -17.42 6.58
CA ALA A 324 11.76 -18.73 6.34
C ALA A 324 10.96 -19.89 6.97
N VAL A 325 10.04 -19.61 7.90
CA VAL A 325 9.30 -20.65 8.66
C VAL A 325 7.81 -20.65 8.39
N VAL A 326 7.26 -19.57 7.84
CA VAL A 326 5.82 -19.39 7.59
C VAL A 326 5.19 -20.46 6.67
N ASP A 327 5.97 -21.04 5.77
CA ASP A 327 5.53 -22.14 4.90
C ASP A 327 5.83 -23.54 5.48
N ASP A 328 6.54 -23.65 6.61
CA ASP A 328 6.83 -24.94 7.26
C ASP A 328 5.53 -25.53 7.85
N PRO A 329 5.17 -26.78 7.53
CA PRO A 329 3.96 -27.42 8.04
C PRO A 329 3.87 -27.47 9.57
N ARG A 330 5.01 -27.59 10.27
CA ARG A 330 5.07 -27.63 11.74
C ARG A 330 4.77 -26.27 12.35
N PHE A 331 5.30 -25.21 11.76
CA PHE A 331 4.97 -23.84 12.14
C PHE A 331 3.49 -23.55 11.85
N ARG A 332 3.00 -23.94 10.67
CA ARG A 332 1.60 -23.75 10.28
C ARG A 332 0.62 -24.48 11.19
N ALA A 333 1.01 -25.63 11.77
CA ALA A 333 0.16 -26.37 12.70
C ALA A 333 -0.21 -25.56 13.96
N ALA A 334 0.68 -24.67 14.43
CA ALA A 334 0.42 -23.78 15.57
C ALA A 334 -0.76 -22.82 15.32
N PHE A 335 -1.06 -22.51 14.05
CA PHE A 335 -2.10 -21.57 13.61
C PHE A 335 -3.24 -22.25 12.86
N SER A 336 -3.55 -23.50 13.19
CA SER A 336 -4.56 -24.33 12.51
C SER A 336 -5.96 -23.71 12.39
N ARG A 337 -6.30 -22.72 13.23
CA ARG A 337 -7.58 -21.96 13.16
C ARG A 337 -7.62 -20.90 12.06
N VAL A 338 -6.49 -20.56 11.47
CA VAL A 338 -6.40 -19.55 10.42
C VAL A 338 -6.72 -20.17 9.06
N GLY A 339 -7.81 -19.72 8.44
CA GLY A 339 -8.21 -20.20 7.12
C GLY A 339 -7.17 -19.89 6.03
N PRO A 340 -7.10 -20.68 4.94
CA PRO A 340 -6.08 -20.52 3.89
C PRO A 340 -5.99 -19.12 3.26
N LYS A 341 -7.14 -18.43 3.11
CA LYS A 341 -7.20 -17.05 2.56
C LYS A 341 -6.57 -16.03 3.52
N GLU A 342 -6.80 -16.19 4.81
CA GLU A 342 -6.25 -15.31 5.85
C GLU A 342 -4.77 -15.59 6.07
N TRP A 343 -4.37 -16.87 6.02
CA TRP A 343 -2.96 -17.26 6.13
C TRP A 343 -2.10 -16.62 5.04
N ARG A 344 -2.59 -16.58 3.78
CA ARG A 344 -1.88 -15.90 2.69
C ARG A 344 -1.63 -14.41 2.99
N ARG A 345 -2.57 -13.74 3.66
CA ARG A 345 -2.44 -12.33 4.04
C ARG A 345 -1.43 -12.13 5.17
N ILE A 346 -1.40 -13.07 6.12
CA ILE A 346 -0.43 -13.08 7.22
C ILE A 346 0.96 -13.36 6.70
N SER A 347 1.13 -14.35 5.83
CA SER A 347 2.45 -14.73 5.31
C SER A 347 3.09 -13.63 4.48
N GLU A 348 2.32 -12.92 3.66
CA GLU A 348 2.78 -11.73 2.94
C GLU A 348 3.26 -10.61 3.88
N ARG A 349 2.75 -10.55 5.11
CA ARG A 349 3.08 -9.52 6.13
C ARG A 349 4.20 -9.95 7.07
N LEU A 350 4.78 -11.13 6.89
CA LEU A 350 5.93 -11.63 7.65
C LEU A 350 7.19 -11.75 6.76
N ASP A 351 7.17 -11.11 5.59
CA ASP A 351 8.21 -11.24 4.55
C ASP A 351 9.50 -10.49 4.95
N VAL A 352 9.35 -9.28 5.50
CA VAL A 352 10.44 -8.45 6.03
C VAL A 352 10.37 -8.49 7.54
N SER A 353 11.44 -8.90 8.20
CA SER A 353 11.54 -9.01 9.66
C SER A 353 12.84 -8.43 10.18
N ASP A 354 12.89 -8.15 11.47
CA ASP A 354 14.11 -7.70 12.14
C ASP A 354 15.23 -8.76 12.09
N ALA A 355 16.47 -8.28 12.12
CA ALA A 355 17.67 -9.11 12.02
C ALA A 355 17.80 -10.14 13.16
N SER A 356 17.11 -9.91 14.28
CA SER A 356 17.08 -10.84 15.42
C SER A 356 16.24 -12.10 15.18
N GLY A 357 15.41 -12.12 14.13
CA GLY A 357 14.51 -13.25 13.85
C GLY A 357 13.53 -13.53 14.98
N ILE A 358 13.09 -14.78 15.08
CA ILE A 358 12.17 -15.25 16.13
C ILE A 358 12.90 -15.37 17.45
N GLN A 359 12.31 -14.80 18.51
CA GLN A 359 12.87 -14.77 19.85
C GLN A 359 11.95 -15.44 20.86
N LEU A 360 12.50 -15.99 21.94
CA LEU A 360 11.73 -16.43 23.09
C LEU A 360 11.53 -15.26 24.06
N LYS A 361 10.30 -14.80 24.23
CA LYS A 361 9.91 -13.69 25.13
C LYS A 361 8.79 -14.16 26.05
N ASN A 362 9.01 -14.11 27.37
CA ASN A 362 8.00 -14.42 28.40
C ASN A 362 7.32 -15.79 28.22
N GLY A 363 8.06 -16.81 27.77
CA GLY A 363 7.50 -18.15 27.48
C GLY A 363 6.83 -18.29 26.11
N PHE A 364 6.95 -17.30 25.22
CA PHE A 364 6.41 -17.32 23.86
C PHE A 364 7.49 -17.14 22.81
N TYR A 365 7.44 -17.93 21.74
CA TYR A 365 8.18 -17.65 20.51
C TYR A 365 7.47 -16.51 19.78
N PHE A 366 8.10 -15.34 19.78
CA PHE A 366 7.56 -14.11 19.24
C PHE A 366 8.40 -13.63 18.06
N ALA A 367 7.71 -13.18 17.01
CA ALA A 367 8.30 -12.36 15.98
C ALA A 367 7.28 -11.45 15.32
N GLU A 368 7.81 -10.39 14.73
CA GLU A 368 7.06 -9.44 13.92
C GLU A 368 7.65 -9.34 12.53
N GLY A 369 6.84 -8.82 11.63
CA GLY A 369 7.28 -8.48 10.30
C GLY A 369 6.32 -7.54 9.60
N CYS A 370 6.72 -7.20 8.38
CA CYS A 370 5.92 -6.42 7.47
C CYS A 370 5.91 -6.99 6.05
N LYS A 371 4.96 -6.49 5.27
CA LYS A 371 4.93 -6.72 3.83
C LYS A 371 6.04 -5.94 3.15
N ALA A 372 6.77 -6.61 2.27
CA ALA A 372 7.85 -5.99 1.50
C ALA A 372 7.37 -4.69 0.83
N HIS A 373 8.11 -3.61 1.04
CA HIS A 373 7.82 -2.25 0.57
C HIS A 373 6.61 -1.53 1.21
N PHE A 374 5.93 -2.14 2.20
CA PHE A 374 4.73 -1.59 2.85
C PHE A 374 4.78 -1.65 4.39
N CYS A 375 5.96 -1.55 5.00
CA CYS A 375 6.13 -1.67 6.45
C CYS A 375 5.42 -0.60 7.28
N GLY A 376 5.09 0.55 6.69
CA GLY A 376 4.29 1.57 7.37
C GLY A 376 2.79 1.24 7.49
N SER A 377 2.28 0.32 6.66
CA SER A 377 0.83 0.06 6.53
C SER A 377 0.42 -1.39 6.74
N ASP A 378 1.29 -2.34 6.44
CA ASP A 378 1.00 -3.77 6.42
C ASP A 378 2.00 -4.53 7.29
N ILE A 379 1.65 -4.67 8.57
CA ILE A 379 2.45 -5.38 9.57
C ILE A 379 1.70 -6.55 10.17
N ALA A 380 2.44 -7.55 10.64
CA ALA A 380 1.93 -8.68 11.38
C ALA A 380 2.91 -9.10 12.48
N ALA A 381 2.37 -9.67 13.55
CA ALA A 381 3.14 -10.33 14.58
C ALA A 381 2.45 -11.62 15.02
N PHE A 382 3.23 -12.57 15.50
CA PHE A 382 2.72 -13.80 16.08
C PHE A 382 3.42 -14.13 17.39
N ALA A 383 2.73 -14.91 18.22
CA ALA A 383 3.26 -15.49 19.43
C ALA A 383 2.86 -16.97 19.48
N ILE A 384 3.82 -17.87 19.69
CA ILE A 384 3.56 -19.30 19.92
C ILE A 384 3.96 -19.62 21.35
N ASP A 385 3.03 -20.14 22.15
CA ASP A 385 3.32 -20.58 23.51
C ASP A 385 4.29 -21.75 23.51
N ALA A 386 5.38 -21.62 24.24
CA ALA A 386 6.42 -22.63 24.31
C ALA A 386 5.97 -23.92 25.02
N SER A 387 4.98 -23.83 25.91
CA SER A 387 4.44 -24.96 26.67
C SER A 387 3.35 -25.72 25.92
N THR A 388 2.51 -25.00 25.17
CA THR A 388 1.33 -25.60 24.50
C THR A 388 1.46 -25.67 22.98
N GLY A 389 2.48 -25.06 22.38
CA GLY A 389 2.69 -25.04 20.93
C GLY A 389 1.57 -24.36 20.13
N LYS A 390 0.67 -23.64 20.79
CA LYS A 390 -0.46 -22.92 20.19
C LYS A 390 -0.05 -21.50 19.85
N GLY A 391 -0.38 -21.09 18.63
CA GLY A 391 -0.02 -19.79 18.08
C GLY A 391 -1.20 -18.83 17.99
N ASP A 392 -0.96 -17.60 18.46
CA ASP A 392 -1.80 -16.43 18.24
C ASP A 392 -1.14 -15.53 17.19
N VAL A 393 -1.95 -14.92 16.32
CA VAL A 393 -1.45 -14.03 15.27
C VAL A 393 -2.33 -12.79 15.13
N LEU A 394 -1.66 -11.67 14.97
CA LEU A 394 -2.24 -10.34 14.81
C LEU A 394 -1.72 -9.73 13.52
N TYR A 395 -2.60 -9.16 12.69
CA TYR A 395 -2.14 -8.39 11.54
C TYR A 395 -3.01 -7.17 11.26
N ARG A 396 -2.39 -6.16 10.64
CA ARG A 396 -3.05 -4.94 10.20
C ARG A 396 -3.73 -5.17 8.84
N LYS A 397 -5.05 -5.15 8.83
CA LYS A 397 -5.86 -5.44 7.63
C LYS A 397 -5.98 -4.22 6.71
N THR A 398 -6.21 -3.06 7.30
CA THR A 398 -6.22 -1.78 6.58
C THR A 398 -5.59 -0.73 7.48
N PHE A 399 -4.79 0.16 6.88
CA PHE A 399 -4.21 1.30 7.56
C PHE A 399 -4.58 2.55 6.79
N ASP A 400 -5.29 3.45 7.47
CA ASP A 400 -5.66 4.75 6.93
C ASP A 400 -4.60 5.76 7.36
N GLN A 401 -3.56 5.91 6.53
CA GLN A 401 -2.43 6.81 6.76
C GLN A 401 -2.82 8.22 7.24
N PRO A 402 -3.78 8.92 6.62
CA PRO A 402 -4.19 10.26 7.06
C PRO A 402 -4.94 10.28 8.40
N LEU A 403 -5.52 9.16 8.86
CA LEU A 403 -6.27 9.09 10.12
C LEU A 403 -5.53 8.35 11.24
N GLY A 404 -4.37 7.75 10.96
CA GLY A 404 -3.65 6.89 11.91
C GLY A 404 -4.45 5.67 12.38
N LYS A 405 -5.60 5.39 11.78
CA LYS A 405 -6.51 4.31 12.18
C LYS A 405 -6.12 3.02 11.49
N SER A 406 -6.09 1.94 12.27
CA SER A 406 -5.83 0.62 11.76
C SER A 406 -7.00 -0.31 12.06
N ILE A 407 -7.42 -1.12 11.08
CA ILE A 407 -8.32 -2.24 11.33
C ILE A 407 -7.45 -3.45 11.56
N THR A 408 -7.48 -3.95 12.79
CA THR A 408 -6.70 -5.11 13.21
C THR A 408 -7.53 -6.39 13.12
N ARG A 409 -6.89 -7.49 12.70
CA ARG A 409 -7.46 -8.84 12.72
C ARG A 409 -6.62 -9.70 13.65
N THR A 410 -7.28 -10.28 14.65
CA THR A 410 -6.67 -11.17 15.63
C THR A 410 -7.22 -12.58 15.48
N PHE A 411 -6.34 -13.57 15.56
CA PHE A 411 -6.72 -14.97 15.72
C PHE A 411 -6.08 -15.46 17.01
N SER A 412 -6.90 -15.65 18.04
CA SER A 412 -6.45 -16.10 19.35
C SER A 412 -7.12 -17.41 19.78
N TRP A 413 -6.42 -18.17 20.61
CA TRP A 413 -7.01 -19.32 21.29
C TRP A 413 -7.87 -18.88 22.48
N ALA A 414 -8.99 -19.56 22.73
CA ALA A 414 -9.92 -19.19 23.82
C ALA A 414 -9.26 -19.22 25.21
N ASN A 415 -8.23 -20.05 25.38
CA ASN A 415 -7.49 -20.21 26.63
C ASN A 415 -6.18 -19.41 26.64
N MET A 416 -5.99 -18.50 25.68
CA MET A 416 -4.83 -17.64 25.51
C MET A 416 -5.29 -16.26 25.05
N PRO A 417 -5.80 -15.41 25.97
CA PRO A 417 -6.20 -14.07 25.59
C PRO A 417 -4.96 -13.29 25.13
N SER A 418 -5.09 -12.57 24.02
CA SER A 418 -4.01 -11.77 23.42
C SER A 418 -3.35 -10.78 24.40
N SER A 419 -4.09 -10.33 25.42
CA SER A 419 -3.63 -9.48 26.53
C SER A 419 -2.54 -10.12 27.41
N ALA A 420 -2.45 -11.45 27.44
CA ALA A 420 -1.43 -12.19 28.19
C ALA A 420 -0.20 -12.57 27.34
N THR A 421 -0.17 -12.16 26.06
CA THR A 421 0.90 -12.49 25.11
C THR A 421 1.76 -11.26 24.80
N PRO A 422 2.98 -11.44 24.27
CA PRO A 422 3.80 -10.32 23.78
C PRO A 422 3.15 -9.52 22.63
N LEU A 423 2.02 -9.99 22.06
CA LEU A 423 1.28 -9.29 21.02
C LEU A 423 0.56 -8.04 21.54
N ALA A 424 0.12 -8.01 22.80
CA ALA A 424 -0.57 -6.86 23.37
C ALA A 424 0.31 -5.59 23.48
N PRO A 425 1.52 -5.65 24.09
CA PRO A 425 2.40 -4.49 24.11
C PRO A 425 2.88 -4.11 22.70
N TRP A 426 3.06 -5.09 21.81
CA TRP A 426 3.38 -4.82 20.41
C TRP A 426 2.27 -4.09 19.66
N ALA A 427 1.00 -4.50 19.85
CA ALA A 427 -0.15 -3.86 19.23
C ALA A 427 -0.29 -2.40 19.69
N ALA A 428 -0.10 -2.14 20.99
CA ALA A 428 -0.12 -0.80 21.56
C ALA A 428 0.95 0.12 20.95
N LEU A 429 2.19 -0.39 20.76
CA LEU A 429 3.28 0.36 20.11
C LEU A 429 3.00 0.67 18.64
N ASN A 430 2.11 -0.10 18.01
CA ASN A 430 1.82 -0.04 16.59
C ASN A 430 0.44 0.58 16.25
N ASN A 431 -0.23 1.20 17.22
CA ASN A 431 -1.57 1.78 17.07
C ASN A 431 -2.60 0.78 16.50
N MET A 432 -2.62 -0.44 17.06
CA MET A 432 -3.41 -1.59 16.58
C MET A 432 -4.39 -2.17 17.60
#